data_AF-A0AA38ILT0-F1
#
_entry.id   AF-A0AA38ILT0-F1
#
_cell.length_a   1.000
_cell.length_b   1.000
_cell.length_c   1.000
_cell.angle_alpha   90.00
_cell.angle_beta   90.00
_cell.angle_gamma   90.00
#
_symmetry.space_group_name_H-M   'P 1'
#
loop_
_entity.id
_entity.type
_entity.pdbx_description
1 polymer ?
#
loop_
_entity_poly.entity_id
_entity_poly.type
_entity_poly.pdbx_seq_one_letter_code
_entity_poly.pdbx_strand_id
1 'polypeptide(L)'
;MMMFISVFFFGLVATLASATECDELGILIYEDLGCVPEYGNDTECPLRYVCKGLERSPSNCYFRGKSYKDREQVDSSLTNPSCDEGCFCTATDEGSSFICAVLDCPENLGDPVRHGCYRSYSLDHCCSIGQKCPPFDNTEKCEVEGTVYKEGEMFYPSDTCLNCVCGKGFEGKFEAPFCKRRSCGQQLRNSGGKIQASCAPVYGKKFHKKDLCCPDDWICPNETETIEGDAKSEETCKFGEKEIKVGQYFERLNFEDSFGFHHSKIKCECVIPPLMKCTDVA
;
A
#
# COMPACT_ATOMS: atom_id res chain seq x y z
N MET A 1 -41.23 25.44 -24.59
CA MET A 1 -40.46 24.31 -25.15
C MET A 1 -39.13 24.30 -24.40
N MET A 2 -38.96 23.31 -23.51
CA MET A 2 -37.91 23.28 -22.48
C MET A 2 -36.52 23.06 -23.09
N MET A 3 -35.54 23.89 -22.67
CA MET A 3 -34.11 23.68 -22.88
C MET A 3 -33.65 22.46 -22.06
N PHE A 4 -33.10 21.45 -22.71
CA PHE A 4 -32.30 20.42 -22.05
C PHE A 4 -30.83 20.83 -22.13
N ILE A 5 -30.26 21.22 -20.99
CA ILE A 5 -28.82 21.39 -20.82
C ILE A 5 -28.27 20.00 -20.44
N SER A 6 -27.66 19.31 -21.40
CA SER A 6 -26.89 18.10 -21.12
C SER A 6 -25.57 18.49 -20.48
N VAL A 7 -25.46 18.28 -19.16
CA VAL A 7 -24.19 18.36 -18.44
C VAL A 7 -23.41 17.07 -18.71
N PHE A 8 -22.38 17.16 -19.56
CA PHE A 8 -21.39 16.10 -19.72
C PHE A 8 -20.49 16.09 -18.49
N PHE A 9 -20.71 15.13 -17.60
CA PHE A 9 -19.72 14.74 -16.60
C PHE A 9 -18.58 14.02 -17.34
N PHE A 10 -17.50 14.73 -17.64
CA PHE A 10 -16.23 14.10 -17.95
C PHE A 10 -15.69 13.49 -16.65
N GLY A 11 -16.06 12.23 -16.40
CA GLY A 11 -15.36 11.41 -15.43
C GLY A 11 -13.93 11.22 -15.91
N LEU A 12 -12.97 11.70 -15.14
CA LEU A 12 -11.56 11.48 -15.37
C LEU A 12 -11.30 9.97 -15.22
N VAL A 13 -11.27 9.25 -16.34
CA VAL A 13 -10.77 7.87 -16.37
C VAL A 13 -9.26 7.98 -16.25
N ALA A 14 -8.76 8.06 -15.01
CA ALA A 14 -7.36 7.77 -14.74
C ALA A 14 -7.15 6.29 -15.11
N THR A 15 -6.56 6.08 -16.28
CA THR A 15 -6.20 4.75 -16.78
C THR A 15 -5.21 4.11 -15.82
N LEU A 16 -5.56 2.94 -15.28
CA LEU A 16 -4.72 2.10 -14.39
C LEU A 16 -3.29 1.87 -14.93
N ALA A 17 -3.09 2.01 -16.25
CA ALA A 17 -1.81 1.87 -16.91
C ALA A 17 -0.75 2.91 -16.50
N SER A 18 -1.12 4.13 -16.08
CA SER A 18 -0.10 5.14 -15.67
C SER A 18 0.35 4.99 -14.22
N ALA A 19 -0.42 4.29 -13.38
CA ALA A 19 -0.09 4.09 -11.98
C ALA A 19 1.05 3.06 -11.78
N THR A 20 1.14 2.06 -12.66
CA THR A 20 2.14 0.99 -12.58
C THR A 20 3.56 1.47 -12.85
N GLU A 21 3.76 2.46 -13.72
CA GLU A 21 5.11 2.98 -13.99
C GLU A 21 5.68 3.80 -12.82
N CYS A 22 4.81 4.37 -11.99
CA CYS A 22 5.19 5.18 -10.83
C CYS A 22 5.40 4.34 -9.56
N ASP A 23 5.18 3.01 -9.60
CA ASP A 23 5.30 2.14 -8.43
C ASP A 23 6.74 2.05 -7.90
N GLU A 24 7.76 2.27 -8.73
CA GLU A 24 9.16 2.40 -8.31
C GLU A 24 9.42 3.63 -7.41
N LEU A 25 8.52 4.61 -7.44
CA LEU A 25 8.58 5.81 -6.61
C LEU A 25 7.99 5.57 -5.22
N GLY A 26 7.31 4.44 -4.98
CA GLY A 26 6.73 4.10 -3.68
C GLY A 26 5.37 4.74 -3.42
N ILE A 27 4.57 4.96 -4.47
CA ILE A 27 3.32 5.72 -4.39
C ILE A 27 2.14 4.94 -3.81
N LEU A 28 2.19 3.59 -3.81
CA LEU A 28 1.08 2.76 -3.36
C LEU A 28 0.67 3.09 -1.91
N ILE A 29 1.62 3.45 -1.05
CA ILE A 29 1.31 3.84 0.32
C ILE A 29 0.34 5.03 0.35
N TYR A 30 0.52 6.03 -0.51
CA TYR A 30 -0.36 7.19 -0.55
C TYR A 30 -1.74 6.86 -1.12
N GLU A 31 -1.80 5.96 -2.11
CA GLU A 31 -3.06 5.43 -2.62
C GLU A 31 -3.82 4.66 -1.54
N ASP A 32 -3.14 3.80 -0.78
CA ASP A 32 -3.72 3.01 0.31
C ASP A 32 -4.17 3.90 1.49
N LEU A 33 -3.51 5.03 1.71
CA LEU A 33 -3.94 6.07 2.68
C LEU A 33 -5.14 6.88 2.18
N GLY A 34 -5.53 6.74 0.91
CA GLY A 34 -6.60 7.53 0.28
C GLY A 34 -6.19 8.99 0.05
N CYS A 35 -4.90 9.25 -0.16
CA CYS A 35 -4.41 10.57 -0.50
C CYS A 35 -4.78 10.94 -1.94
N VAL A 36 -4.91 12.25 -2.18
CA VAL A 36 -5.21 12.77 -3.52
C VAL A 36 -3.91 13.18 -4.20
N PRO A 37 -3.58 12.61 -5.38
CA PRO A 37 -2.39 13.02 -6.13
C PRO A 37 -2.57 14.41 -6.75
N GLU A 38 -1.49 15.17 -6.81
CA GLU A 38 -1.39 16.39 -7.60
C GLU A 38 -0.32 16.24 -8.68
N TYR A 39 -0.68 16.59 -9.91
CA TYR A 39 0.17 16.45 -11.09
C TYR A 39 0.66 17.81 -11.59
N GLY A 40 1.84 17.82 -12.20
CA GLY A 40 2.32 18.97 -12.95
C GLY A 40 1.69 19.04 -14.33
N ASN A 41 1.85 20.20 -14.98
CA ASN A 41 1.64 20.28 -16.42
C ASN A 41 2.72 19.40 -17.06
N ASP A 42 2.33 18.24 -17.60
CA ASP A 42 3.18 17.29 -18.32
C ASP A 42 3.98 16.26 -17.49
N THR A 43 3.52 15.88 -16.29
CA THR A 43 4.09 14.74 -15.56
C THR A 43 3.17 13.52 -15.58
N GLU A 44 3.72 12.36 -15.89
CA GLU A 44 3.00 11.07 -15.82
C GLU A 44 2.81 10.60 -14.38
N CYS A 45 3.81 10.84 -13.53
CA CYS A 45 3.71 10.60 -12.09
C CYS A 45 3.30 11.85 -11.32
N PRO A 46 2.66 11.69 -10.16
CA PRO A 46 2.33 12.80 -9.26
C PRO A 46 3.58 13.53 -8.75
N LEU A 47 3.47 14.85 -8.61
CA LEU A 47 4.50 15.66 -7.97
C LEU A 47 4.42 15.58 -6.44
N ARG A 48 3.21 15.44 -5.89
CA ARG A 48 2.95 15.33 -4.46
C ARG A 48 1.59 14.70 -4.20
N TYR A 49 1.35 14.31 -2.95
CA TYR A 49 0.05 13.86 -2.47
C TYR A 49 -0.48 14.74 -1.34
N VAL A 50 -1.79 14.98 -1.36
CA VAL A 50 -2.52 15.60 -0.26
C VAL A 50 -3.22 14.52 0.56
N CYS A 51 -2.70 14.28 1.76
CA CYS A 51 -3.14 13.21 2.62
C CYS A 51 -3.90 13.75 3.84
N LYS A 52 -5.03 13.12 4.18
CA LYS A 52 -5.70 13.35 5.47
C LYS A 52 -5.18 12.37 6.51
N GLY A 53 -5.04 12.83 7.76
CA GLY A 53 -4.69 11.95 8.87
C GLY A 53 -3.22 11.58 8.99
N LEU A 54 -2.33 12.27 8.27
CA LEU A 54 -0.89 12.23 8.55
C LEU A 54 -0.56 13.00 9.82
N GLU A 55 -1.30 14.06 10.13
CA GLU A 55 -1.12 14.82 11.36
C GLU A 55 -1.88 14.16 12.51
N ARG A 56 -1.33 14.28 13.73
CA ARG A 56 -1.95 13.73 14.94
C ARG A 56 -3.27 14.45 15.20
N SER A 57 -4.35 13.69 15.31
CA SER A 57 -5.64 14.20 15.78
C SER A 57 -5.90 13.71 17.20
N PRO A 58 -6.35 14.58 18.12
CA PRO A 58 -6.71 14.17 19.47
C PRO A 58 -8.06 13.43 19.53
N SER A 59 -8.87 13.47 18.46
CA SER A 59 -10.28 13.06 18.53
C SER A 59 -10.76 12.13 17.42
N ASN A 60 -10.02 12.00 16.31
CA ASN A 60 -10.45 11.18 15.19
C ASN A 60 -9.29 10.38 14.59
N CYS A 61 -9.52 9.09 14.39
CA CYS A 61 -8.65 8.28 13.56
C CYS A 61 -8.95 8.55 12.08
N TYR A 62 -7.98 8.30 11.21
CA TYR A 62 -8.14 8.47 9.77
C TYR A 62 -7.71 7.21 9.06
N PHE A 63 -8.58 6.69 8.19
CA PHE A 63 -8.27 5.57 7.33
C PHE A 63 -8.81 5.83 5.93
N ARG A 64 -7.96 5.71 4.90
CA ARG A 64 -8.37 5.85 3.48
C ARG A 64 -9.13 7.14 3.20
N GLY A 65 -8.62 8.26 3.71
CA GLY A 65 -9.25 9.58 3.57
C GLY A 65 -10.54 9.81 4.37
N LYS A 66 -11.06 8.79 5.09
CA LYS A 66 -12.23 8.90 5.98
C LYS A 66 -11.78 9.11 7.43
N SER A 67 -12.49 9.99 8.15
CA SER A 67 -12.36 10.16 9.60
C SER A 67 -13.29 9.20 10.36
N TYR A 68 -12.82 8.66 11.47
CA TYR A 68 -13.53 7.76 12.36
C TYR A 68 -13.51 8.32 13.77
N LYS A 69 -14.69 8.37 14.42
CA LYS A 69 -14.81 8.82 15.82
C LYS A 69 -14.39 7.72 16.79
N ASP A 70 -14.18 8.09 18.06
CA ASP A 70 -13.94 7.11 19.13
C ASP A 70 -15.00 6.00 19.11
N ARG A 71 -14.52 4.74 19.15
CA ARG A 71 -15.26 3.49 19.05
C ARG A 71 -16.00 3.24 17.74
N GLU A 72 -15.84 4.09 16.73
CA GLU A 72 -16.38 3.83 15.39
C GLU A 72 -15.62 2.67 14.75
N GLN A 73 -16.38 1.68 14.27
CA GLN A 73 -15.83 0.52 13.59
C GLN A 73 -15.50 0.84 12.13
N VAL A 74 -14.43 0.24 11.64
CA VAL A 74 -14.10 0.23 10.23
C VAL A 74 -14.86 -0.91 9.55
N ASP A 75 -15.42 -0.66 8.37
CA ASP A 75 -16.07 -1.69 7.58
C ASP A 75 -15.06 -2.79 7.23
N SER A 76 -15.39 -4.04 7.58
CA SER A 76 -14.54 -5.22 7.32
C SER A 76 -14.16 -5.37 5.84
N SER A 77 -15.01 -4.97 4.90
CA SER A 77 -14.66 -5.01 3.46
C SER A 77 -13.44 -4.15 3.11
N LEU A 78 -13.11 -3.16 3.94
CA LEU A 78 -11.93 -2.30 3.76
C LEU A 78 -10.68 -2.87 4.43
N THR A 79 -10.83 -3.70 5.46
CA THR A 79 -9.74 -4.18 6.32
C THR A 79 -9.37 -5.65 6.09
N ASN A 80 -10.32 -6.48 5.65
CA ASN A 80 -10.11 -7.89 5.29
C ASN A 80 -8.99 -8.09 4.25
N PRO A 81 -8.82 -7.23 3.22
CA PRO A 81 -7.72 -7.39 2.27
C PRO A 81 -6.33 -7.24 2.88
N SER A 82 -6.19 -6.61 4.05
CA SER A 82 -4.92 -6.49 4.78
C SER A 82 -4.84 -7.36 6.04
N CYS A 83 -5.73 -8.34 6.22
CA CYS A 83 -5.77 -9.20 7.41
C CYS A 83 -5.98 -8.45 8.74
N ASP A 84 -6.58 -7.26 8.70
CA ASP A 84 -6.91 -6.53 9.92
C ASP A 84 -8.40 -6.71 10.20
N GLU A 85 -8.74 -7.41 11.29
CA GLU A 85 -10.10 -7.79 11.65
C GLU A 85 -10.63 -6.98 12.83
N GLY A 86 -11.93 -6.68 12.80
CA GLY A 86 -12.60 -6.01 13.91
C GLY A 86 -12.03 -4.64 14.29
N CYS A 87 -11.47 -3.91 13.31
CA CYS A 87 -10.83 -2.62 13.54
C CYS A 87 -11.81 -1.56 14.07
N PHE A 88 -11.41 -0.82 15.10
CA PHE A 88 -12.15 0.35 15.59
C PHE A 88 -11.20 1.46 16.03
N CYS A 89 -11.67 2.69 15.94
CA CYS A 89 -10.92 3.86 16.39
C CYS A 89 -10.96 3.98 17.92
N THR A 90 -9.82 4.32 18.52
CA THR A 90 -9.71 4.72 19.92
C THR A 90 -9.13 6.12 19.98
N ALA A 91 -9.78 7.04 20.69
CA ALA A 91 -9.27 8.39 20.93
C ALA A 91 -9.11 8.65 22.43
N THR A 92 -7.91 9.07 22.81
CA THR A 92 -7.55 9.49 24.18
C THR A 92 -6.94 10.88 24.16
N ASP A 93 -6.73 11.48 25.34
CA ASP A 93 -6.05 12.77 25.45
C ASP A 93 -4.63 12.75 24.87
N GLU A 94 -4.01 11.56 24.83
CA GLU A 94 -2.68 11.39 24.24
C GLU A 94 -2.73 11.37 22.72
N GLY A 95 -3.83 10.93 22.09
CA GLY A 95 -4.00 10.89 20.64
C GLY A 95 -5.03 9.85 20.20
N SER A 96 -5.18 9.68 18.89
CA SER A 96 -6.09 8.69 18.31
C SER A 96 -5.36 7.68 17.41
N SER A 97 -5.78 6.42 17.51
CA SER A 97 -5.25 5.29 16.74
C SER A 97 -6.29 4.20 16.55
N PHE A 98 -6.07 3.31 15.59
CA PHE A 98 -6.88 2.11 15.42
C PHE A 98 -6.38 0.98 16.31
N ILE A 99 -7.33 0.18 16.81
CA ILE A 99 -7.08 -1.12 17.41
C ILE A 99 -7.72 -2.15 16.48
N CYS A 100 -6.94 -3.12 16.03
CA CYS A 100 -7.35 -4.21 15.15
C CYS A 100 -6.83 -5.55 15.69
N ALA A 101 -7.57 -6.63 15.47
CA ALA A 101 -7.03 -7.97 15.59
C ALA A 101 -6.31 -8.33 14.30
N VAL A 102 -5.06 -8.77 14.37
CA VAL A 102 -4.34 -9.28 13.18
C VAL A 102 -4.78 -10.73 12.96
N LEU A 103 -5.30 -11.01 11.78
CA LEU A 103 -5.68 -12.38 11.39
C LEU A 103 -4.47 -13.12 10.85
N ASP A 104 -4.02 -14.13 11.59
CA ASP A 104 -3.06 -15.10 11.07
C ASP A 104 -3.78 -16.07 10.13
N CYS A 105 -3.42 -16.01 8.85
CA CYS A 105 -4.02 -16.90 7.86
C CYS A 105 -3.71 -18.37 8.20
N PRO A 106 -4.72 -19.25 8.29
CA PRO A 106 -4.50 -20.65 8.66
C PRO A 106 -3.50 -21.36 7.76
N GLU A 107 -3.43 -20.97 6.48
CA GLU A 107 -2.41 -21.46 5.54
C GLU A 107 -0.96 -21.29 5.99
N ASN A 108 -0.67 -20.23 6.75
CA ASN A 108 0.67 -19.92 7.27
C ASN A 108 0.96 -20.66 8.59
N LEU A 109 -0.08 -21.14 9.26
CA LEU A 109 0.00 -21.90 10.51
C LEU A 109 0.13 -23.43 10.27
N GLY A 110 0.20 -23.83 9.00
CA GLY A 110 0.40 -25.23 8.62
C GLY A 110 -0.88 -26.03 8.37
N ASP A 111 -2.03 -25.37 8.23
CA ASP A 111 -3.28 -26.06 7.90
C ASP A 111 -3.13 -26.83 6.58
N PRO A 112 -3.27 -28.17 6.61
CA PRO A 112 -2.98 -28.99 5.45
C PRO A 112 -4.01 -28.75 4.34
N VAL A 113 -3.51 -28.54 3.13
CA VAL A 113 -4.34 -28.63 1.93
C VAL A 113 -4.67 -30.09 1.69
N ARG A 114 -5.95 -30.41 1.45
CA ARG A 114 -6.37 -31.78 1.15
C ARG A 114 -5.58 -32.29 -0.06
N HIS A 115 -5.20 -33.57 -0.04
CA HIS A 115 -4.38 -34.15 -1.10
C HIS A 115 -5.00 -33.90 -2.48
N GLY A 116 -4.21 -33.28 -3.37
CA GLY A 116 -4.61 -32.98 -4.75
C GLY A 116 -5.45 -31.72 -4.92
N CYS A 117 -5.81 -31.04 -3.82
CA CYS A 117 -6.51 -29.76 -3.84
C CYS A 117 -5.52 -28.58 -3.82
N TYR A 118 -6.00 -27.37 -4.12
CA TYR A 118 -5.27 -26.12 -3.98
C TYR A 118 -6.13 -25.07 -3.28
N ARG A 119 -5.51 -24.03 -2.74
CA ARG A 119 -6.22 -22.94 -2.05
C ARG A 119 -6.84 -21.99 -3.06
N SER A 120 -8.09 -21.60 -2.80
CA SER A 120 -8.79 -20.59 -3.59
C SER A 120 -8.85 -19.27 -2.82
N TYR A 121 -8.74 -18.18 -3.55
CA TYR A 121 -8.68 -16.83 -3.03
C TYR A 121 -9.74 -15.94 -3.67
N SER A 122 -9.96 -14.79 -3.05
CA SER A 122 -10.68 -13.68 -3.64
C SER A 122 -9.88 -12.40 -3.41
N LEU A 123 -10.16 -11.36 -4.18
CA LEU A 123 -9.46 -10.10 -4.00
C LEU A 123 -9.79 -9.47 -2.63
N ASP A 124 -10.98 -9.70 -2.08
CA ASP A 124 -11.48 -9.00 -0.88
C ASP A 124 -11.05 -9.63 0.45
N HIS A 125 -10.32 -10.73 0.39
CA HIS A 125 -9.79 -11.42 1.56
C HIS A 125 -8.29 -11.59 1.43
N CYS A 126 -7.57 -11.40 2.54
CA CYS A 126 -6.14 -11.62 2.55
C CYS A 126 -5.76 -13.12 2.64
N CYS A 127 -6.61 -13.94 3.24
CA CYS A 127 -6.42 -15.39 3.37
C CYS A 127 -7.23 -16.16 2.32
N SER A 128 -6.93 -17.44 2.20
CA SER A 128 -7.71 -18.36 1.37
C SER A 128 -9.17 -18.44 1.85
N ILE A 129 -10.10 -18.37 0.90
CA ILE A 129 -11.55 -18.49 1.15
C ILE A 129 -12.02 -19.95 1.07
N GLY A 130 -11.12 -20.88 0.77
CA GLY A 130 -11.44 -22.30 0.63
C GLY A 130 -10.39 -23.07 -0.15
N GLN A 131 -10.77 -24.26 -0.59
CA GLN A 131 -9.95 -25.14 -1.41
C GLN A 131 -10.75 -25.65 -2.60
N LYS A 132 -10.09 -25.78 -3.76
CA LYS A 132 -10.63 -26.43 -4.95
C LYS A 132 -9.94 -27.78 -5.14
N CYS A 133 -10.74 -28.84 -5.34
CA CYS A 133 -10.29 -30.23 -5.41
C CYS A 133 -10.61 -30.85 -6.78
N PRO A 134 -9.92 -31.94 -7.19
CA PRO A 134 -10.15 -32.60 -8.47
C PRO A 134 -11.60 -33.13 -8.63
N PRO A 135 -12.07 -33.35 -9.87
CA PRO A 135 -11.36 -33.20 -11.15
C PRO A 135 -11.28 -31.75 -11.65
N PHE A 136 -10.25 -31.43 -12.43
CA PHE A 136 -9.98 -30.07 -12.93
C PHE A 136 -10.17 -29.93 -14.46
N ASP A 137 -10.85 -30.90 -15.09
CA ASP A 137 -10.86 -31.05 -16.55
C ASP A 137 -11.51 -29.88 -17.30
N ASN A 138 -12.35 -29.07 -16.61
CA ASN A 138 -13.02 -27.89 -17.14
C ASN A 138 -12.69 -26.60 -16.36
N THR A 139 -11.58 -26.58 -15.62
CA THR A 139 -11.18 -25.39 -14.85
C THR A 139 -10.48 -24.39 -15.76
N GLU A 140 -10.89 -23.12 -15.69
CA GLU A 140 -10.21 -22.03 -16.40
C GLU A 140 -8.74 -21.96 -15.99
N LYS A 141 -7.88 -21.58 -16.94
CA LYS A 141 -6.46 -21.37 -16.70
C LYS A 141 -6.04 -19.99 -17.18
N CYS A 142 -5.29 -19.29 -16.35
CA CYS A 142 -4.71 -18.01 -16.68
C CYS A 142 -3.22 -18.21 -16.87
N GLU A 143 -2.69 -17.84 -18.04
CA GLU A 143 -1.25 -17.82 -18.28
C GLU A 143 -0.73 -16.40 -18.04
N VAL A 144 0.18 -16.26 -17.09
CA VAL A 144 0.77 -14.98 -16.68
C VAL A 144 2.27 -15.21 -16.53
N GLU A 145 3.08 -14.48 -17.31
CA GLU A 145 4.55 -14.52 -17.22
C GLU A 145 5.12 -15.95 -17.34
N GLY A 146 4.51 -16.79 -18.19
CA GLY A 146 4.89 -18.19 -18.39
C GLY A 146 4.47 -19.13 -17.25
N THR A 147 3.75 -18.63 -16.25
CA THR A 147 3.14 -19.44 -15.17
C THR A 147 1.66 -19.65 -15.43
N VAL A 148 1.20 -20.88 -15.30
CA VAL A 148 -0.21 -21.25 -15.49
C VAL A 148 -0.89 -21.36 -14.14
N TYR A 149 -1.83 -20.45 -13.89
CA TYR A 149 -2.69 -20.42 -12.71
C TYR A 149 -4.05 -21.06 -13.01
N LYS A 150 -4.59 -21.80 -12.07
CA LYS A 150 -5.96 -22.34 -12.12
C LYS A 150 -6.95 -21.31 -11.56
N GLU A 151 -8.19 -21.40 -12.02
CA GLU A 151 -9.27 -20.56 -11.53
C GLU A 151 -9.35 -20.50 -10.00
N GLY A 152 -9.30 -19.30 -9.42
CA GLY A 152 -9.32 -19.03 -7.99
C GLY A 152 -7.93 -18.98 -7.35
N GLU A 153 -6.85 -19.32 -8.05
CA GLU A 153 -5.50 -19.09 -7.54
C GLU A 153 -5.16 -17.59 -7.58
N MET A 154 -4.50 -17.13 -6.52
CA MET A 154 -3.98 -15.77 -6.42
C MET A 154 -2.60 -15.68 -7.08
N PHE A 155 -2.32 -14.55 -7.72
CA PHE A 155 -1.01 -14.24 -8.27
C PHE A 155 -0.69 -12.75 -8.18
N TYR A 156 0.58 -12.45 -8.34
CA TYR A 156 1.16 -11.12 -8.19
C TYR A 156 2.02 -10.84 -9.43
N PRO A 157 1.50 -10.11 -10.44
CA PRO A 157 2.27 -9.79 -11.63
C PRO A 157 3.57 -9.06 -11.26
N SER A 158 4.65 -9.42 -11.94
CA SER A 158 5.95 -8.78 -11.77
C SER A 158 5.86 -7.31 -12.19
N ASP A 159 6.66 -6.47 -11.54
CA ASP A 159 6.70 -5.02 -11.81
C ASP A 159 5.29 -4.38 -11.81
N THR A 160 4.44 -4.84 -10.88
CA THR A 160 3.21 -4.13 -10.48
C THR A 160 2.95 -4.23 -8.98
N CYS A 161 2.22 -3.25 -8.44
CA CYS A 161 1.60 -3.37 -7.12
C CYS A 161 0.16 -3.93 -7.14
N LEU A 162 -0.12 -4.85 -8.05
CA LEU A 162 -1.41 -5.52 -8.15
C LEU A 162 -1.44 -6.84 -7.36
N ASN A 163 -2.64 -7.17 -6.88
CA ASN A 163 -3.04 -8.49 -6.43
C ASN A 163 -4.12 -8.98 -7.40
N CYS A 164 -3.94 -10.18 -7.95
CA CYS A 164 -4.82 -10.75 -8.95
C CYS A 164 -5.31 -12.14 -8.56
N VAL A 165 -6.50 -12.50 -9.03
CA VAL A 165 -7.06 -13.85 -8.90
C VAL A 165 -7.43 -14.35 -10.29
N CYS A 166 -6.95 -15.55 -10.64
CA CYS A 166 -7.30 -16.16 -11.91
C CYS A 166 -8.80 -16.45 -11.96
N GLY A 167 -9.48 -15.97 -12.99
CA GLY A 167 -10.92 -16.11 -13.12
C GLY A 167 -11.34 -16.36 -14.55
N LYS A 168 -12.59 -16.78 -14.72
CA LYS A 168 -13.20 -17.01 -16.03
C LYS A 168 -13.19 -15.75 -16.88
N GLY A 169 -12.67 -15.86 -18.10
CA GLY A 169 -12.60 -14.74 -19.05
C GLY A 169 -11.41 -13.80 -18.82
N PHE A 170 -10.38 -14.24 -18.10
CA PHE A 170 -9.13 -13.49 -18.00
C PHE A 170 -8.39 -13.52 -19.34
N GLU A 171 -8.27 -12.35 -19.98
CA GLU A 171 -7.65 -12.19 -21.31
C GLU A 171 -6.19 -11.68 -21.22
N GLY A 172 -5.51 -11.88 -20.10
CA GLY A 172 -4.13 -11.42 -19.90
C GLY A 172 -4.01 -9.94 -19.52
N LYS A 173 -5.12 -9.26 -19.22
CA LYS A 173 -5.13 -7.85 -18.79
C LYS A 173 -5.25 -7.74 -17.28
N PHE A 174 -4.39 -6.95 -16.66
CA PHE A 174 -4.38 -6.75 -15.21
C PHE A 174 -5.34 -5.64 -14.77
N GLU A 175 -6.64 -5.89 -14.96
CA GLU A 175 -7.71 -4.94 -14.62
C GLU A 175 -8.85 -5.61 -13.85
N ALA A 176 -9.78 -4.80 -13.35
CA ALA A 176 -10.98 -5.32 -12.70
C ALA A 176 -11.80 -6.19 -13.69
N PRO A 177 -12.41 -7.29 -13.24
CA PRO A 177 -12.55 -7.74 -11.86
C PRO A 177 -11.42 -8.65 -11.35
N PHE A 178 -10.41 -8.95 -12.18
CA PHE A 178 -9.40 -9.98 -11.88
C PHE A 178 -8.26 -9.46 -11.02
N CYS A 179 -7.95 -8.17 -11.14
CA CYS A 179 -6.85 -7.53 -10.42
C CYS A 179 -7.33 -6.28 -9.69
N LYS A 180 -6.70 -6.01 -8.54
CA LYS A 180 -6.82 -4.73 -7.83
C LYS A 180 -5.50 -4.32 -7.22
N ARG A 181 -5.36 -3.03 -6.91
CA ARG A 181 -4.22 -2.49 -6.16
C ARG A 181 -4.14 -3.17 -4.79
N ARG A 182 -2.92 -3.50 -4.35
CA ARG A 182 -2.69 -4.12 -3.05
C ARG A 182 -3.11 -3.21 -1.91
N SER A 183 -3.62 -3.82 -0.85
CA SER A 183 -3.97 -3.16 0.41
C SER A 183 -2.82 -3.37 1.38
N CYS A 184 -2.19 -2.29 1.85
CA CYS A 184 -1.04 -2.41 2.74
C CYS A 184 -1.43 -2.38 4.22
N GLY A 185 -2.58 -1.78 4.56
CA GLY A 185 -3.08 -1.71 5.94
C GLY A 185 -2.21 -0.84 6.86
N GLN A 186 -1.30 -0.03 6.29
CA GLN A 186 -0.28 0.68 7.06
C GLN A 186 -0.90 1.71 8.00
N GLN A 187 -1.97 2.39 7.58
CA GLN A 187 -2.68 3.35 8.45
C GLN A 187 -3.35 2.68 9.64
N LEU A 188 -3.87 1.46 9.47
CA LEU A 188 -4.49 0.72 10.57
C LEU A 188 -3.44 0.37 11.60
N ARG A 189 -2.33 -0.23 11.15
CA ARG A 189 -1.27 -0.77 12.02
C ARG A 189 -0.35 0.28 12.64
N ASN A 190 -0.19 1.43 12.00
CA ASN A 190 0.78 2.46 12.38
C ASN A 190 0.15 3.82 12.72
N SER A 191 -1.18 3.88 12.86
CA SER A 191 -1.86 5.09 13.34
C SER A 191 -1.53 5.38 14.81
N GLY A 192 -1.46 6.67 15.15
CA GLY A 192 -1.05 7.19 16.46
C GLY A 192 0.45 7.12 16.75
N GLY A 193 1.24 6.49 15.88
CA GLY A 193 2.68 6.24 16.04
C GLY A 193 3.49 6.69 14.84
N LYS A 194 3.98 5.74 14.04
CA LYS A 194 4.97 5.96 12.97
C LYS A 194 4.48 6.96 11.91
N ILE A 195 3.22 6.87 11.48
CA ILE A 195 2.69 7.79 10.44
C ILE A 195 2.58 9.22 10.98
N GLN A 196 2.04 9.40 12.18
CA GLN A 196 1.85 10.72 12.80
C GLN A 196 3.16 11.38 13.24
N ALA A 197 4.20 10.58 13.49
CA ALA A 197 5.55 11.06 13.72
C ALA A 197 6.31 11.36 12.41
N SER A 198 5.64 11.31 11.25
CA SER A 198 6.25 11.47 9.92
C SER A 198 7.49 10.60 9.76
N CYS A 199 7.43 9.34 10.21
CA CYS A 199 8.48 8.37 9.95
C CYS A 199 8.49 8.01 8.46
N ALA A 200 9.64 7.60 7.95
CA ALA A 200 9.83 7.26 6.56
C ALA A 200 9.59 5.75 6.33
N PRO A 201 8.69 5.34 5.41
CA PRO A 201 8.55 3.93 5.03
C PRO A 201 9.84 3.36 4.45
N VAL A 202 10.15 2.12 4.85
CA VAL A 202 11.31 1.34 4.40
C VAL A 202 10.85 0.27 3.43
N TYR A 203 11.52 0.19 2.29
CA TYR A 203 11.33 -0.84 1.28
C TYR A 203 12.65 -1.60 1.10
N GLY A 204 12.75 -2.77 1.74
CA GLY A 204 13.92 -3.62 1.72
C GLY A 204 14.04 -4.40 0.41
N LYS A 205 15.27 -4.61 -0.07
CA LYS A 205 15.56 -5.34 -1.33
C LYS A 205 15.09 -6.78 -1.35
N LYS A 206 14.84 -7.36 -0.17
CA LYS A 206 14.37 -8.75 -0.05
C LYS A 206 12.97 -8.92 -0.65
N PHE A 207 12.10 -7.95 -0.44
CA PHE A 207 10.69 -8.00 -0.85
C PHE A 207 10.41 -7.10 -2.07
N HIS A 208 11.33 -6.17 -2.35
CA HIS A 208 11.20 -5.20 -3.44
C HIS A 208 12.33 -5.34 -4.45
N LYS A 209 11.97 -5.53 -5.73
CA LYS A 209 12.93 -5.52 -6.85
C LYS A 209 12.94 -4.15 -7.51
N LYS A 210 11.96 -3.90 -8.36
CA LYS A 210 11.75 -2.61 -9.05
C LYS A 210 10.71 -1.78 -8.31
N ASP A 211 9.57 -2.38 -8.00
CA ASP A 211 8.45 -1.66 -7.40
C ASP A 211 8.43 -1.67 -5.89
N LEU A 212 8.01 -0.53 -5.36
CA LEU A 212 7.96 -0.23 -3.94
C LEU A 212 6.50 -0.21 -3.49
N CYS A 213 5.93 -1.40 -3.32
CA CYS A 213 4.50 -1.55 -3.03
C CYS A 213 4.15 -1.23 -1.58
N CYS A 214 4.15 -2.22 -0.70
CA CYS A 214 3.88 -2.02 0.72
C CYS A 214 5.19 -1.98 1.48
N PRO A 215 5.43 -0.99 2.36
CA PRO A 215 6.67 -0.92 3.12
C PRO A 215 6.78 -2.06 4.12
N ASP A 216 8.01 -2.52 4.31
CA ASP A 216 8.38 -3.58 5.25
C ASP A 216 8.46 -3.03 6.68
N ASP A 217 8.99 -1.83 6.83
CA ASP A 217 9.16 -1.17 8.12
C ASP A 217 9.16 0.36 7.98
N TRP A 218 9.52 1.07 9.06
CA TRP A 218 9.53 2.50 9.17
C TRP A 218 10.74 2.97 9.95
N ILE A 219 11.41 4.00 9.43
CA ILE A 219 12.48 4.70 10.11
C ILE A 219 11.92 5.99 10.71
N CYS A 220 12.00 6.13 12.02
CA CYS A 220 11.60 7.35 12.71
C CYS A 220 12.79 8.26 13.01
N PRO A 221 12.60 9.58 13.06
CA PRO A 221 13.65 10.54 13.41
C PRO A 221 14.31 10.23 14.75
N ASN A 222 15.62 10.42 14.82
CA ASN A 222 16.40 10.31 16.05
C ASN A 222 17.36 11.50 16.26
N GLU A 223 17.15 12.59 15.51
CA GLU A 223 17.92 13.84 15.53
C GLU A 223 19.36 13.75 15.02
N THR A 224 19.85 12.57 14.64
CA THR A 224 21.23 12.39 14.15
C THR A 224 21.36 12.46 12.62
N GLU A 225 20.26 12.67 11.90
CA GLU A 225 20.26 12.70 10.44
C GLU A 225 20.95 13.94 9.89
N THR A 226 22.01 13.72 9.12
CA THR A 226 22.66 14.74 8.30
C THR A 226 22.01 14.75 6.93
N ILE A 227 21.39 15.87 6.56
CA ILE A 227 20.72 16.02 5.27
C ILE A 227 21.77 16.39 4.22
N GLU A 228 21.79 15.63 3.14
CA GLU A 228 22.68 15.75 1.99
C GLU A 228 21.85 15.91 0.70
N GLY A 229 22.56 16.21 -0.40
CA GLY A 229 21.96 16.37 -1.72
C GLY A 229 21.42 17.77 -1.99
N ASP A 230 21.25 18.07 -3.28
CA ASP A 230 20.73 19.34 -3.76
C ASP A 230 19.21 19.27 -3.93
N ALA A 231 18.54 20.37 -3.60
CA ALA A 231 17.11 20.52 -3.84
C ALA A 231 16.82 20.54 -5.35
N LYS A 232 15.93 19.66 -5.79
CA LYS A 232 15.45 19.56 -7.17
C LYS A 232 14.14 20.31 -7.39
N SER A 233 13.39 20.58 -6.32
CA SER A 233 12.21 21.45 -6.33
C SER A 233 11.99 22.08 -4.94
N GLU A 234 11.02 22.97 -4.85
CA GLU A 234 10.60 23.60 -3.58
C GLU A 234 9.61 22.74 -2.78
N GLU A 235 9.14 21.63 -3.34
CA GLU A 235 8.29 20.67 -2.64
C GLU A 235 9.05 19.96 -1.52
N THR A 236 8.39 19.66 -0.40
CA THR A 236 9.02 19.11 0.80
C THR A 236 8.35 17.85 1.32
N CYS A 237 9.15 16.90 1.77
CA CYS A 237 8.72 15.78 2.59
C CYS A 237 8.93 16.11 4.07
N LYS A 238 8.07 15.59 4.94
CA LYS A 238 8.23 15.64 6.39
C LYS A 238 9.00 14.41 6.88
N PHE A 239 9.90 14.65 7.83
CA PHE A 239 10.56 13.62 8.61
C PHE A 239 10.67 14.06 10.08
N GLY A 240 9.70 13.63 10.89
CA GLY A 240 9.40 14.31 12.15
C GLY A 240 8.99 15.76 11.90
N GLU A 241 9.65 16.67 12.61
CA GLU A 241 9.47 18.12 12.44
C GLU A 241 10.34 18.72 11.32
N LYS A 242 11.24 17.93 10.71
CA LYS A 242 12.11 18.42 9.63
C LYS A 242 11.34 18.45 8.30
N GLU A 243 11.46 19.56 7.59
CA GLU A 243 11.05 19.67 6.18
C GLU A 243 12.28 19.48 5.28
N ILE A 244 12.22 18.49 4.40
CA ILE A 244 13.33 18.08 3.55
C ILE A 244 12.89 18.22 2.10
N LYS A 245 13.63 19.00 1.29
CA LYS A 245 13.24 19.28 -0.09
C LYS A 245 13.41 18.05 -0.98
N VAL A 246 12.57 17.95 -2.02
CA VAL A 246 12.70 16.89 -3.04
C VAL A 246 14.13 16.86 -3.61
N GLY A 247 14.72 15.66 -3.67
CA GLY A 247 16.11 15.43 -4.09
C GLY A 247 17.12 15.36 -2.94
N GLN A 248 16.76 15.85 -1.75
CA GLN A 248 17.60 15.72 -0.56
C GLN A 248 17.38 14.38 0.13
N TYR A 249 18.42 13.89 0.81
CA TYR A 249 18.42 12.58 1.45
C TYR A 249 19.29 12.55 2.71
N PHE A 250 19.17 11.48 3.49
CA PHE A 250 20.14 11.09 4.51
C PHE A 250 20.37 9.58 4.44
N GLU A 251 21.44 9.11 5.09
CA GLU A 251 21.78 7.69 5.14
C GLU A 251 21.86 7.21 6.60
N ARG A 252 21.48 5.95 6.82
CA ARG A 252 21.67 5.23 8.09
C ARG A 252 22.47 3.96 7.85
N LEU A 253 23.47 3.75 8.68
CA LEU A 253 24.32 2.56 8.66
C LEU A 253 23.89 1.59 9.73
N ASN A 254 24.07 0.30 9.46
CA ASN A 254 23.81 -0.80 10.41
C ASN A 254 22.42 -0.71 11.05
N PHE A 255 21.39 -0.59 10.21
CA PHE A 255 20.01 -0.57 10.64
C PHE A 255 19.49 -2.01 10.76
N GLU A 256 18.84 -2.33 11.87
CA GLU A 256 18.11 -3.60 12.03
C GLU A 256 16.62 -3.29 11.95
N ASP A 257 15.92 -3.97 11.05
CA ASP A 257 14.47 -3.80 10.92
C ASP A 257 13.71 -4.52 12.03
N SER A 258 12.40 -4.30 12.10
CA SER A 258 11.51 -4.92 13.09
C SER A 258 11.44 -6.45 12.99
N PHE A 259 11.96 -7.05 11.91
CA PHE A 259 12.05 -8.50 11.71
C PHE A 259 13.44 -9.06 12.03
N GLY A 260 14.38 -8.23 12.48
CA GLY A 260 15.75 -8.64 12.80
C GLY A 260 16.64 -8.80 11.57
N PHE A 261 16.24 -8.29 10.40
CA PHE A 261 17.11 -8.24 9.23
C PHE A 261 18.06 -7.06 9.33
N HIS A 262 19.34 -7.35 9.12
CA HIS A 262 20.39 -6.35 9.16
C HIS A 262 20.61 -5.71 7.78
N HIS A 263 20.42 -4.40 7.73
CA HIS A 263 20.67 -3.55 6.59
C HIS A 263 21.98 -2.79 6.82
N SER A 264 23.00 -3.09 6.01
CA SER A 264 24.30 -2.42 6.11
C SER A 264 24.19 -0.91 5.90
N LYS A 265 23.34 -0.49 4.97
CA LYS A 265 23.11 0.91 4.62
C LYS A 265 21.73 1.13 4.01
N ILE A 266 20.97 2.05 4.59
CA ILE A 266 19.69 2.54 4.07
C ILE A 266 19.82 4.01 3.69
N LYS A 267 19.29 4.37 2.52
CA LYS A 267 19.15 5.76 2.09
C LYS A 267 17.68 6.16 2.16
N CYS A 268 17.41 7.26 2.86
CA CYS A 268 16.10 7.89 2.95
C CYS A 268 16.12 9.18 2.14
N GLU A 269 15.30 9.28 1.09
CA GLU A 269 15.27 10.40 0.15
C GLU A 269 13.86 10.98 0.06
N CYS A 270 13.76 12.30 -0.07
CA CYS A 270 12.50 12.94 -0.45
C CYS A 270 12.33 12.86 -1.96
N VAL A 271 11.43 11.98 -2.41
CA VAL A 271 11.17 11.74 -3.84
C VAL A 271 9.81 12.30 -4.22
N ILE A 272 8.74 11.87 -3.55
CA ILE A 272 7.37 12.39 -3.71
C ILE A 272 6.81 12.68 -2.30
N PRO A 273 6.51 13.94 -1.95
CA PRO A 273 5.84 14.31 -0.72
C PRO A 273 4.50 13.62 -0.50
N PRO A 274 4.04 13.48 0.76
CA PRO A 274 4.54 14.18 1.95
C PRO A 274 5.54 13.42 2.83
N LEU A 275 5.78 12.13 2.62
CA LEU A 275 6.72 11.35 3.44
C LEU A 275 8.03 11.12 2.68
N MET A 276 9.13 11.00 3.42
CA MET A 276 10.36 10.48 2.85
C MET A 276 10.25 8.99 2.54
N LYS A 277 11.09 8.48 1.63
CA LYS A 277 11.14 7.06 1.28
C LYS A 277 12.53 6.50 1.58
N CYS A 278 12.59 5.34 2.23
CA CYS A 278 13.84 4.65 2.55
C CYS A 278 13.99 3.35 1.75
N THR A 279 15.19 3.12 1.22
CA THR A 279 15.54 1.91 0.46
C THR A 279 16.96 1.46 0.78
N ASP A 280 17.24 0.16 0.63
CA ASP A 280 18.60 -0.37 0.76
C ASP A 280 19.53 0.19 -0.30
N VAL A 281 20.71 0.64 0.12
CA VAL A 281 21.81 0.98 -0.80
C VAL A 281 22.64 -0.27 -1.04
N ALA A 282 23.03 -0.52 -2.29
CA ALA A 282 23.89 -1.66 -2.64
C ALA A 282 25.35 -1.28 -2.43
#